data_AF-A0A4Q2FI65-F1
#
_entry.id   AF-A0A4Q2FI65-F1
#
_cell.length_a   1.000
_cell.length_b   1.000
_cell.length_c   1.000
_cell.angle_alpha   90.00
_cell.angle_beta   90.00
_cell.angle_gamma   90.00
#
_symmetry.space_group_name_H-M   'P 1'
#
loop_
_entity.id
_entity.type
_entity.pdbx_description
1 polymer ?
#
loop_
_entity_poly.entity_id
_entity_poly.type
_entity_poly.pdbx_seq_one_letter_code
_entity_poly.pdbx_strand_id
1 'polypeptide(L)'
;VLYGRGTADMKGSVAAFVVAAEQFVAAHPDHPGTLAVLLTSDEEGDAIDGVRHVARLFAERGQRIDWCITGEPSSTATLGDLLRVGRRGSLSAKLRVQGVQGHVAYPEKARNPIHQAAPALAELSARRWDDGYESFPPTSLQVSNIHA
;
A
#
# COMPACT_ATOMS: atom_id res chain seq x y z
N VAL A 1 1.89 -27.14 9.39
CA VAL A 1 2.27 -25.85 8.77
C VAL A 1 2.52 -26.09 7.29
N LEU A 2 1.91 -25.30 6.40
CA LEU A 2 2.12 -25.37 4.94
C LEU A 2 3.23 -24.38 4.57
N TYR A 3 4.21 -24.82 3.79
CA TYR A 3 5.37 -24.00 3.42
C TYR A 3 5.41 -23.74 1.91
N GLY A 4 5.74 -22.52 1.52
CA GLY A 4 5.89 -22.12 0.11
C GLY A 4 5.66 -20.62 -0.11
N ARG A 5 6.28 -20.06 -1.15
CA ARG A 5 6.05 -18.65 -1.54
C ARG A 5 4.57 -18.45 -1.91
N GLY A 6 3.96 -17.51 -1.21
CA GLY A 6 2.57 -17.11 -1.36
C GLY A 6 1.55 -18.00 -0.67
N THR A 7 1.98 -18.92 0.19
CA THR A 7 1.08 -19.69 1.07
C THR A 7 0.26 -18.79 1.98
N ALA A 8 0.90 -17.76 2.58
CA ALA A 8 0.22 -16.72 3.34
C ALA A 8 -0.26 -15.55 2.45
N ASP A 9 0.52 -15.19 1.43
CA ASP A 9 0.34 -13.97 0.63
C ASP A 9 0.22 -14.24 -0.89
N MET A 10 -0.97 -14.35 -1.46
CA MET A 10 -2.25 -14.59 -0.76
C MET A 10 -2.96 -15.83 -1.31
N LYS A 11 -2.21 -16.81 -1.85
CA LYS A 11 -2.77 -18.00 -2.52
C LYS A 11 -3.61 -18.87 -1.58
N GLY A 12 -3.26 -18.92 -0.28
CA GLY A 12 -4.08 -19.61 0.72
C GLY A 12 -5.48 -19.01 0.82
N SER A 13 -5.57 -17.67 0.88
CA SER A 13 -6.85 -16.95 0.91
C SER A 13 -7.62 -17.06 -0.40
N VAL A 14 -6.93 -17.03 -1.55
CA VAL A 14 -7.58 -17.27 -2.86
C VAL A 14 -8.23 -18.65 -2.90
N ALA A 15 -7.52 -19.70 -2.47
CA ALA A 15 -8.07 -21.04 -2.40
C ALA A 15 -9.28 -21.11 -1.45
N ALA A 16 -9.18 -20.48 -0.28
CA ALA A 16 -10.29 -20.43 0.68
C ALA A 16 -11.53 -19.72 0.12
N PHE A 17 -11.38 -18.58 -0.57
CA PHE A 17 -12.50 -17.87 -1.18
C PHE A 17 -13.17 -18.65 -2.31
N VAL A 18 -12.39 -19.28 -3.18
CA VAL A 18 -12.95 -20.08 -4.29
C VAL A 18 -13.77 -21.25 -3.74
N VAL A 19 -13.20 -22.01 -2.81
CA VAL A 19 -13.91 -23.15 -2.19
C VAL A 19 -15.14 -22.69 -1.42
N ALA A 20 -15.06 -21.57 -0.70
CA ALA A 20 -16.21 -21.01 0.01
C ALA A 20 -17.32 -20.56 -0.96
N ALA A 21 -16.97 -19.94 -2.08
CA ALA A 21 -17.93 -19.52 -3.10
C ALA A 21 -18.63 -20.71 -3.76
N GLU A 22 -17.87 -21.76 -4.11
CA GLU A 22 -18.41 -23.00 -4.67
C GLU A 22 -19.39 -23.67 -3.70
N GLN A 23 -18.99 -23.83 -2.43
CA GLN A 23 -19.83 -24.42 -1.39
C GLN A 23 -21.08 -23.58 -1.11
N PHE A 24 -20.95 -22.26 -1.09
CA PHE A 24 -22.06 -21.34 -0.86
C PHE A 24 -23.10 -21.42 -1.98
N VAL A 25 -22.67 -21.34 -3.25
CA VAL A 25 -23.59 -21.42 -4.40
C VAL A 25 -24.25 -22.79 -4.50
N ALA A 26 -23.53 -23.87 -4.18
CA ALA A 26 -24.10 -25.22 -4.14
C ALA A 26 -25.18 -25.36 -3.05
N ALA A 27 -24.96 -24.77 -1.88
CA ALA A 27 -25.92 -24.80 -0.77
C ALA A 27 -27.09 -23.81 -0.97
N HIS A 28 -26.87 -22.73 -1.70
CA HIS A 28 -27.81 -21.63 -1.89
C HIS A 28 -27.90 -21.21 -3.37
N PRO A 29 -28.43 -22.07 -4.26
CA PRO A 29 -28.45 -21.81 -5.71
C PRO A 29 -29.26 -20.56 -6.09
N ASP A 30 -30.28 -20.22 -5.29
CA ASP A 30 -31.14 -19.05 -5.50
C ASP A 30 -30.76 -17.86 -4.61
N HIS A 31 -29.49 -17.76 -4.20
CA HIS A 31 -29.05 -16.65 -3.35
C HIS A 31 -29.33 -15.30 -4.03
N PRO A 32 -29.76 -14.26 -3.29
CA PRO A 32 -29.95 -12.94 -3.87
C PRO A 32 -28.59 -12.30 -4.21
N GLY A 33 -28.60 -11.41 -5.20
CA GLY A 33 -27.43 -10.64 -5.61
C GLY A 33 -26.37 -11.44 -6.37
N THR A 34 -25.17 -10.88 -6.46
CA THR A 34 -24.05 -11.45 -7.23
C THR A 34 -22.86 -11.68 -6.31
N LEU A 35 -22.39 -12.93 -6.26
CA LEU A 35 -21.10 -13.28 -5.67
C LEU A 35 -20.05 -13.32 -6.78
N ALA A 36 -18.93 -12.61 -6.60
CA ALA A 36 -17.85 -12.59 -7.57
C ALA A 36 -16.49 -12.68 -6.87
N VAL A 37 -15.53 -13.35 -7.52
CA VAL A 37 -14.12 -13.37 -7.11
C VAL A 37 -13.33 -12.60 -8.16
N LEU A 38 -12.71 -11.49 -7.76
CA LEU A 38 -11.86 -10.67 -8.62
C LEU A 38 -10.39 -10.95 -8.30
N LEU A 39 -9.63 -11.40 -9.30
CA LEU A 39 -8.20 -11.74 -9.16
C LEU A 39 -7.35 -10.90 -10.10
N THR A 40 -6.15 -10.57 -9.66
CA THR A 40 -5.11 -9.93 -10.48
C THR A 40 -3.79 -10.68 -10.32
N SER A 41 -2.93 -10.60 -11.33
CA SER A 41 -1.59 -11.20 -11.30
C SER A 41 -0.48 -10.19 -11.01
N ASP A 42 -0.81 -8.90 -10.88
CA ASP A 42 0.14 -7.80 -10.68
C ASP A 42 -0.36 -6.89 -9.55
N GLU A 43 -0.38 -7.43 -8.32
CA GLU A 43 -0.62 -6.65 -7.10
C GLU A 43 0.70 -6.13 -6.53
N GLU A 44 1.74 -6.97 -6.54
CA GLU A 44 3.06 -6.71 -5.95
C GLU A 44 3.98 -5.85 -6.82
N GLY A 45 3.64 -5.65 -8.10
CA GLY A 45 4.43 -4.87 -9.06
C GLY A 45 3.99 -3.41 -9.15
N ASP A 46 3.96 -2.87 -10.37
CA ASP A 46 3.53 -1.49 -10.60
C ASP A 46 1.99 -1.34 -10.49
N ALA A 47 1.25 -2.45 -10.59
CA ALA A 47 -0.21 -2.56 -10.42
C ALA A 47 -1.03 -1.61 -11.30
N ILE A 48 -0.50 -1.25 -12.48
CA ILE A 48 -1.12 -0.30 -13.42
C ILE A 48 -2.31 -0.95 -14.15
N ASP A 49 -2.13 -2.19 -14.61
CA ASP A 49 -3.09 -2.92 -15.45
C ASP A 49 -3.93 -3.95 -14.66
N GLY A 50 -3.78 -3.97 -13.33
CA GLY A 50 -4.50 -4.87 -12.44
C GLY A 50 -5.89 -4.38 -12.02
N VAL A 51 -6.20 -4.49 -10.73
CA VAL A 51 -7.51 -4.10 -10.16
C VAL A 51 -7.88 -2.65 -10.48
N ARG A 52 -6.89 -1.76 -10.64
CA ARG A 52 -7.11 -0.36 -11.02
C ARG A 52 -7.81 -0.23 -12.38
N HIS A 53 -7.43 -1.04 -13.36
CA HIS A 53 -8.06 -1.06 -14.67
C HIS A 53 -9.52 -1.56 -14.58
N VAL A 54 -9.74 -2.65 -13.83
CA VAL A 54 -11.09 -3.22 -13.62
C VAL A 54 -12.01 -2.23 -12.90
N ALA A 55 -11.52 -1.54 -11.87
CA ALA A 55 -12.28 -0.52 -11.16
C ALA A 55 -12.70 0.62 -12.09
N ARG A 56 -11.82 1.06 -12.99
CA ARG A 56 -12.15 2.07 -14.02
C ARG A 56 -13.25 1.57 -14.95
N LEU A 57 -13.12 0.34 -15.45
CA LEU A 57 -14.10 -0.28 -16.33
C LEU A 57 -15.48 -0.44 -15.67
N PHE A 58 -15.51 -0.81 -14.39
CA PHE A 58 -16.75 -0.91 -13.63
C PHE A 58 -17.41 0.46 -13.48
N ALA A 59 -16.64 1.50 -13.19
CA ALA A 59 -17.15 2.87 -13.13
C ALA A 59 -17.70 3.34 -14.48
N GLU A 60 -16.98 3.09 -15.60
CA GLU A 60 -17.42 3.42 -16.96
C GLU A 60 -18.75 2.73 -17.34
N ARG A 61 -18.98 1.52 -16.84
CA ARG A 61 -20.21 0.75 -17.07
C ARG A 61 -21.33 1.04 -16.08
N GLY A 62 -21.08 1.84 -15.04
CA GLY A 62 -22.02 2.02 -13.93
C GLY A 62 -22.22 0.75 -13.09
N GLN A 63 -21.30 -0.22 -13.17
CA GLN A 63 -21.33 -1.44 -12.38
C GLN A 63 -20.82 -1.15 -10.96
N ARG A 64 -21.67 -1.41 -9.96
CA ARG A 64 -21.34 -1.18 -8.55
C ARG A 64 -20.88 -2.46 -7.87
N ILE A 65 -19.98 -2.29 -6.88
CA ILE A 65 -19.64 -3.29 -5.88
C ILE A 65 -20.15 -2.75 -4.55
N ASP A 66 -21.10 -3.46 -3.93
CA ASP A 66 -21.64 -3.03 -2.63
C ASP A 66 -20.74 -3.45 -1.48
N TRP A 67 -20.11 -4.63 -1.58
CA TRP A 67 -19.23 -5.20 -0.57
C TRP A 67 -17.98 -5.81 -1.20
N CYS A 68 -16.82 -5.56 -0.60
CA CYS A 68 -15.54 -6.13 -1.03
C CYS A 68 -14.79 -6.66 0.19
N ILE A 69 -14.33 -7.89 0.11
CA ILE A 69 -13.45 -8.50 1.10
C ILE A 69 -12.12 -8.79 0.41
N THR A 70 -11.02 -8.26 0.94
CA THR A 70 -9.69 -8.58 0.45
C THR A 70 -9.14 -9.78 1.22
N GLY A 71 -8.48 -10.70 0.52
CA GLY A 71 -7.89 -11.90 1.13
C GLY A 71 -6.46 -11.70 1.63
N GLU A 72 -6.02 -10.44 1.73
CA GLU A 72 -4.71 -10.07 2.25
C GLU A 72 -4.53 -10.59 3.67
N PRO A 73 -3.34 -11.12 4.03
CA PRO A 73 -3.08 -11.58 5.39
C PRO A 73 -3.18 -10.40 6.37
N SER A 74 -4.22 -10.41 7.21
CA SER A 74 -4.48 -9.34 8.19
C SER A 74 -4.13 -9.72 9.62
N SER A 75 -4.18 -11.01 9.95
CA SER A 75 -4.07 -11.50 11.32
C SER A 75 -2.66 -11.31 11.89
N THR A 76 -2.56 -11.15 13.21
CA THR A 76 -1.28 -10.91 13.90
C THR A 76 -0.74 -12.15 14.61
N ALA A 77 -1.54 -12.76 15.49
CA ALA A 77 -1.19 -13.92 16.29
C ALA A 77 -2.10 -15.11 15.98
N THR A 78 -3.41 -14.86 15.83
CA THR A 78 -4.42 -15.90 15.56
C THR A 78 -5.34 -15.48 14.43
N LEU A 79 -5.78 -16.45 13.62
CA LEU A 79 -6.69 -16.17 12.51
C LEU A 79 -7.92 -15.39 12.98
N GLY A 80 -8.15 -14.23 12.36
CA GLY A 80 -9.32 -13.38 12.64
C GLY A 80 -9.15 -12.36 13.77
N ASP A 81 -7.98 -12.27 14.40
CA ASP A 81 -7.73 -11.28 15.47
C ASP A 81 -7.66 -9.82 14.99
N LEU A 82 -7.49 -9.60 13.69
CA LEU A 82 -7.38 -8.28 13.09
C LEU A 82 -8.04 -8.26 11.71
N LEU A 83 -8.94 -7.30 11.52
CA LEU A 83 -9.55 -6.96 10.24
C LEU A 83 -9.12 -5.55 9.82
N ARG A 84 -8.71 -5.39 8.56
CA ARG A 84 -8.31 -4.10 7.99
C ARG A 84 -9.49 -3.48 7.26
N VAL A 85 -10.07 -2.42 7.84
CA VAL A 85 -11.17 -1.65 7.22
C VAL A 85 -10.68 -0.49 6.35
N GLY A 86 -9.37 -0.27 6.30
CA GLY A 86 -8.74 0.76 5.49
C GLY A 86 -7.22 0.70 5.53
N ARG A 87 -6.58 1.45 4.63
CA ARG A 87 -5.12 1.60 4.53
C ARG A 87 -4.77 3.09 4.42
N ARG A 88 -3.58 3.45 4.89
CA ARG A 88 -3.04 4.79 4.68
C ARG A 88 -2.70 4.98 3.20
N GLY A 89 -2.82 6.20 2.70
CA GLY A 89 -2.22 6.58 1.42
C GLY A 89 -0.69 6.52 1.49
N SER A 90 -0.05 6.45 0.33
CA SER A 90 1.41 6.55 0.19
C SER A 90 1.73 7.70 -0.78
N LEU A 91 2.62 8.60 -0.35
CA LEU A 91 3.15 9.67 -1.17
C LEU A 91 4.67 9.61 -1.12
N SER A 92 5.28 9.38 -2.29
CA SER A 92 6.73 9.32 -2.44
C SER A 92 7.23 10.55 -3.20
N ALA A 93 8.30 11.16 -2.73
CA ALA A 93 8.94 12.30 -3.38
C ALA A 93 10.45 12.06 -3.58
N LYS A 94 10.98 12.50 -4.72
CA LYS A 94 12.42 12.56 -5.00
C LYS A 94 12.88 14.01 -4.94
N LEU A 95 13.72 14.36 -3.97
CA LEU A 95 14.26 15.69 -3.78
C LEU A 95 15.71 15.76 -4.26
N ARG A 96 16.08 16.81 -5.00
CA ARG A 96 17.46 17.10 -5.40
C ARG A 96 17.87 18.49 -4.91
N VAL A 97 18.85 18.56 -4.01
CA VAL A 97 19.39 19.83 -3.50
C VAL A 97 20.63 20.20 -4.31
N GLN A 98 20.66 21.40 -4.87
CA GLN A 98 21.71 21.84 -5.79
C GLN A 98 22.79 22.66 -5.07
N GLY A 99 23.99 22.10 -5.00
CA GLY A 99 25.19 22.78 -4.51
C GLY A 99 26.07 23.34 -5.62
N VAL A 100 27.29 23.72 -5.25
CA VAL A 100 28.40 24.06 -6.15
C VAL A 100 29.60 23.24 -5.69
N GLN A 101 30.14 22.40 -6.58
CA GLN A 101 31.28 21.53 -6.25
C GLN A 101 32.56 22.37 -6.07
N GLY A 102 33.39 21.99 -5.10
CA GLY A 102 34.69 22.60 -4.88
C GLY A 102 35.55 21.76 -3.93
N HIS A 103 36.80 22.17 -3.72
CA HIS A 103 37.70 21.48 -2.82
C HIS A 103 37.35 21.81 -1.37
N VAL A 104 37.35 20.80 -0.49
CA VAL A 104 36.98 20.95 0.94
C VAL A 104 37.81 21.97 1.72
N ALA A 105 39.03 22.29 1.28
CA ALA A 105 39.93 23.25 1.92
C ALA A 105 39.59 24.71 1.57
N TYR A 106 38.74 24.92 0.56
CA TYR A 106 38.30 26.25 0.08
C TYR A 106 36.77 26.31 0.05
N PRO A 107 36.08 26.15 1.21
CA PRO A 107 34.63 26.07 1.27
C PRO A 107 33.93 27.33 0.74
N GLU A 108 34.58 28.48 0.77
CA GLU A 108 34.09 29.75 0.24
C GLU A 108 33.89 29.76 -1.28
N LYS A 109 34.54 28.83 -2.00
CA LYS A 109 34.38 28.63 -3.45
C LYS A 109 33.36 27.54 -3.80
N ALA A 110 32.78 26.90 -2.78
CA ALA A 110 31.84 25.80 -2.92
C ALA A 110 30.51 26.15 -2.25
N ARG A 111 29.49 25.34 -2.52
CA ARG A 111 28.21 25.39 -1.82
C ARG A 111 27.78 23.96 -1.51
N ASN A 112 27.98 23.53 -0.26
CA ASN A 112 27.72 22.16 0.14
C ASN A 112 26.19 21.91 0.26
N PRO A 113 25.59 21.08 -0.60
CA PRO A 113 24.14 20.85 -0.58
C PRO A 113 23.69 20.08 0.67
N ILE A 114 24.56 19.28 1.30
CA ILE A 114 24.25 18.57 2.55
C ILE A 114 24.02 19.58 3.67
N HIS A 115 24.90 20.55 3.81
CA HIS A 115 24.79 21.59 4.84
C HIS A 115 23.54 22.45 4.63
N GLN A 116 23.21 22.77 3.36
CA GLN A 116 22.01 23.54 3.04
C GLN A 116 20.71 22.76 3.29
N ALA A 117 20.73 21.45 3.07
CA ALA A 117 19.56 20.59 3.28
C ALA A 117 19.30 20.27 4.76
N ALA A 118 20.35 20.26 5.59
CA ALA A 118 20.26 19.78 6.98
C ALA A 118 19.15 20.45 7.82
N PRO A 119 18.94 21.79 7.79
CA PRO A 119 17.86 22.42 8.56
C PRO A 119 16.46 21.99 8.09
N ALA A 120 16.25 21.92 6.77
CA ALA A 120 14.96 21.51 6.21
C ALA A 120 14.67 20.04 6.48
N LEU A 121 15.68 19.16 6.41
CA LEU A 121 15.53 17.75 6.77
C LEU A 121 15.19 17.59 8.26
N ALA A 122 15.87 18.34 9.14
CA ALA A 122 15.56 18.33 10.57
C ALA A 122 14.11 18.77 10.86
N GLU A 123 13.64 19.84 10.20
CA GLU A 123 12.26 20.29 10.31
C GLU A 123 11.27 19.22 9.82
N LEU A 124 11.48 18.65 8.64
CA LEU A 124 10.60 17.62 8.06
C LEU A 124 10.51 16.36 8.93
N SER A 125 11.64 15.92 9.51
CA SER A 125 11.70 14.74 10.37
C SER A 125 11.09 14.98 11.75
N ALA A 126 11.16 16.20 12.29
CA ALA A 126 10.57 16.53 13.60
C ALA A 126 9.09 16.93 13.51
N ARG A 127 8.59 17.21 12.30
CA ARG A 127 7.22 17.70 12.10
C ARG A 127 6.19 16.64 12.45
N ARG A 128 5.23 17.02 13.31
CA ARG A 128 3.96 16.32 13.47
C ARG A 128 3.03 16.75 12.34
N TRP A 129 2.66 15.80 11.48
CA TRP A 129 1.88 16.08 10.26
C TRP A 129 0.39 16.21 10.54
N ASP A 130 -0.13 15.37 11.41
CA ASP A 130 -1.48 15.40 11.96
C ASP A 130 -1.51 14.64 13.30
N ASP A 131 -2.70 14.52 13.88
CA ASP A 131 -2.94 13.81 15.15
C ASP A 131 -3.47 12.38 14.93
N GLY A 132 -3.55 11.92 13.68
CA GLY A 132 -4.32 10.74 13.30
C GLY A 132 -5.83 10.97 13.38
N TYR A 133 -6.58 9.87 13.30
CA TYR A 133 -8.03 9.82 13.50
C TYR A 133 -8.39 8.45 14.12
N GLU A 134 -9.63 8.25 14.58
CA GLU A 134 -10.07 7.05 15.32
C GLU A 134 -9.51 5.71 14.81
N SER A 135 -9.53 5.48 13.49
CA SER A 135 -9.06 4.24 12.86
C SER A 135 -7.67 4.32 12.23
N PHE A 136 -6.98 5.46 12.31
CA PHE A 136 -5.71 5.70 11.62
C PHE A 136 -4.67 6.36 12.52
N PRO A 137 -3.45 5.80 12.60
CA PRO A 137 -2.35 6.47 13.28
C PRO A 137 -1.97 7.75 12.53
N PRO A 138 -1.24 8.67 13.19
CA PRO A 138 -0.76 9.89 12.55
C PRO A 138 0.01 9.66 11.26
N THR A 139 -0.04 10.64 10.35
CA THR A 139 0.79 10.65 9.15
C THR A 139 2.27 10.59 9.53
N SER A 140 3.01 9.71 8.83
CA SER A 140 4.44 9.46 9.06
C SER A 140 5.23 9.79 7.81
N LEU A 141 6.29 10.58 7.97
CA LEU A 141 7.32 10.80 6.96
C LEU A 141 8.54 9.92 7.29
N GLN A 142 9.11 9.26 6.28
CA GLN A 142 10.35 8.50 6.40
C GLN A 142 11.27 8.83 5.22
N VAL A 143 12.55 9.10 5.51
CA VAL A 143 13.58 9.25 4.47
C VAL A 143 14.12 7.85 4.15
N SER A 144 13.79 7.33 2.97
CA SER A 144 14.21 5.99 2.56
C SER A 144 15.64 5.95 1.98
N ASN A 145 16.11 7.06 1.41
CA ASN A 145 17.37 7.14 0.66
C ASN A 145 17.98 8.54 0.77
N ILE A 146 19.29 8.63 0.96
CA ILE A 146 20.05 9.88 0.88
C ILE A 146 21.41 9.63 0.21
N HIS A 147 21.72 10.42 -0.80
CA HIS A 147 22.95 10.32 -1.59
C HIS A 147 23.42 11.75 -1.92
N ALA A 148 24.72 12.00 -1.83
CA ALA A 148 25.32 13.31 -2.07
C ALA A 148 26.64 13.18 -2.84
#